data_AF-A0A0K1ESE0-F1
#
_entry.id   AF-A0A0K1ESE0-F1
#
_cell.length_a   1.000
_cell.length_b   1.000
_cell.length_c   1.000
_cell.angle_alpha   90.00
_cell.angle_beta   90.00
_cell.angle_gamma   90.00
#
_symmetry.space_group_name_H-M   'P 1'
#
loop_
_entity.id
_entity.type
_entity.pdbx_description
1 polymer ?
#
loop_
_entity_poly.entity_id
_entity_poly.type
_entity_poly.pdbx_seq_one_letter_code
_entity_poly.pdbx_strand_id
1 'polypeptide(L)'
;MLASRPVAWLSACVLLGYVAISRAVEDEYPFSTFSMYARHGKSSVSRVAARTRDGHGHPVRSFVDWSCEEEKLDLSVSRCAELGPFDFTGYLDTEDENHLDAHRARAPRGGEPGDAEPVEIVRRVWRLKEQAGPPEVEDCVLHRCTARRASP
;
A
#
# COMPACT_ATOMS: atom_id res chain seq x y z
N MET A 1 34.84 32.13 -20.05
CA MET A 1 34.80 31.89 -18.60
C MET A 1 33.50 31.16 -18.25
N LEU A 2 33.45 29.84 -18.48
CA LEU A 2 32.39 29.02 -17.88
C LEU A 2 32.85 28.74 -16.45
N ALA A 3 32.42 29.58 -15.51
CA ALA A 3 32.49 29.22 -14.11
C ALA A 3 31.62 27.97 -13.95
N SER A 4 32.27 26.80 -13.88
CA SER A 4 31.68 25.58 -13.37
C SER A 4 30.95 25.95 -12.09
N ARG A 5 29.62 25.79 -12.08
CA ARG A 5 28.78 26.00 -10.91
C ARG A 5 28.64 24.64 -10.22
N PRO A 6 29.60 24.22 -9.37
CA PRO A 6 29.51 22.95 -8.65
C PRO A 6 28.19 22.84 -7.88
N VAL A 7 27.65 23.99 -7.43
CA VAL A 7 26.33 24.10 -6.81
C VAL A 7 25.21 23.59 -7.73
N ALA A 8 25.20 23.97 -9.01
CA ALA A 8 24.15 23.54 -9.94
C ALA A 8 24.18 22.02 -10.20
N TRP A 9 25.39 21.45 -10.30
CA TRP A 9 25.58 20.01 -10.44
C TRP A 9 25.17 19.24 -9.19
N LEU A 10 25.58 19.70 -8.01
CA LEU A 10 25.16 19.12 -6.73
C LEU A 10 23.64 19.17 -6.56
N SER A 11 23.01 20.32 -6.85
CA SER A 11 21.55 20.45 -6.80
C SER A 11 20.85 19.49 -7.76
N ALA A 12 21.37 19.32 -8.99
CA ALA A 12 20.81 18.37 -9.96
C ALA A 12 20.95 16.93 -9.47
N CYS A 13 22.10 16.54 -8.90
CA CYS A 13 22.31 15.22 -8.32
C CYS A 13 21.37 14.95 -7.13
N VAL A 14 21.18 15.93 -6.25
CA VAL A 14 20.24 15.81 -5.12
C VAL A 14 18.80 15.67 -5.61
N LEU A 15 18.38 16.48 -6.60
CA LEU A 15 17.04 16.39 -7.19
C LEU A 15 16.81 15.03 -7.87
N LEU A 16 17.76 14.56 -8.68
CA LEU A 16 17.66 13.27 -9.34
C LEU A 16 17.66 12.12 -8.34
N GLY A 17 18.51 12.20 -7.31
CA GLY A 17 18.53 11.23 -6.21
C GLY A 17 17.21 11.21 -5.45
N TYR A 18 16.64 12.38 -5.15
CA TYR A 18 15.34 12.49 -4.51
C TYR A 18 14.22 11.88 -5.37
N VAL A 19 14.17 12.20 -6.66
CA VAL A 19 13.16 11.66 -7.60
C VAL A 19 13.30 10.14 -7.78
N ALA A 20 14.54 9.63 -7.84
CA ALA A 20 14.80 8.21 -7.95
C ALA A 20 14.36 7.47 -6.69
N ILE A 21 14.73 7.98 -5.51
CA ILE A 21 14.35 7.39 -4.22
C ILE A 21 12.84 7.48 -4.02
N SER A 22 12.21 8.61 -4.32
CA SER A 22 10.76 8.76 -4.16
C SER A 22 9.96 7.81 -5.05
N ARG A 23 10.49 7.48 -6.23
CA ARG A 23 9.88 6.45 -7.10
C ARG A 23 10.14 5.04 -6.62
N ALA A 24 11.31 4.77 -6.05
CA ALA A 24 11.68 3.44 -5.57
C ALA A 24 10.98 3.07 -4.26
N VAL A 25 10.69 4.05 -3.39
CA VAL A 25 10.09 3.79 -2.08
C VAL A 25 8.57 3.55 -2.18
N GLU A 26 7.92 3.96 -3.27
CA GLU A 26 6.45 3.96 -3.43
C GLU A 26 5.74 4.47 -2.13
N ASP A 27 4.43 4.35 -1.98
CA ASP A 27 3.77 4.62 -0.69
C ASP A 27 3.95 3.43 0.29
N GLU A 28 5.12 2.80 0.33
CA GLU A 28 5.39 1.71 1.27
C GLU A 28 5.51 2.26 2.70
N TYR A 29 4.43 2.03 3.45
CA TYR A 29 4.41 2.17 4.89
C TYR A 29 5.51 1.28 5.52
N PRO A 30 6.28 1.75 6.52
CA PRO A 30 5.97 2.82 7.49
C PRO A 30 6.37 4.24 7.09
N PHE A 31 6.86 4.47 5.88
CA PHE A 31 7.47 5.75 5.51
C PHE A 31 6.49 6.81 4.99
N SER A 32 5.19 6.48 4.86
CA SER A 32 4.13 7.46 4.61
C SER A 32 4.18 8.52 5.71
N THR A 33 4.64 9.69 5.28
CA THR A 33 5.12 10.82 6.08
C THR A 33 4.21 11.18 7.25
N PHE A 34 4.86 11.56 8.35
CA PHE A 34 4.36 12.18 9.58
C PHE A 34 4.16 11.24 10.79
N SER A 35 5.28 10.88 11.42
CA SER A 35 5.34 10.57 12.87
C SER A 35 4.64 11.64 13.74
N MET A 36 4.47 12.87 13.23
CA MET A 36 3.75 13.95 13.92
C MET A 36 2.23 13.73 14.04
N TYR A 37 1.62 12.87 13.19
CA TYR A 37 0.19 12.52 13.27
C TYR A 37 -0.06 11.10 13.77
N ALA A 38 0.96 10.25 13.84
CA ALA A 38 0.89 8.97 14.53
C ALA A 38 0.89 9.22 16.04
N ARG A 39 -0.24 9.65 16.60
CA ARG A 39 -0.52 9.71 18.04
C ARG A 39 -0.64 8.32 18.68
N HIS A 40 0.05 7.34 18.11
CA HIS A 40 -0.06 5.93 18.36
C HIS A 40 1.23 5.47 19.02
N GLY A 41 1.24 5.48 20.35
CA GLY A 41 2.37 5.06 21.20
C GLY A 41 2.56 3.54 21.26
N LYS A 42 2.12 2.79 20.25
CA LYS A 42 2.22 1.33 20.23
C LYS A 42 3.24 0.85 19.21
N SER A 43 3.87 -0.27 19.55
CA SER A 43 4.83 -1.00 18.72
C SER A 43 4.20 -1.73 17.54
N SER A 44 2.93 -1.50 17.20
CA SER A 44 2.24 -2.23 16.12
C SER A 44 1.23 -1.35 15.41
N VAL A 45 1.30 -1.34 14.08
CA VAL A 45 0.52 -0.47 13.19
C VAL A 45 0.08 -1.27 11.97
N SER A 46 -1.06 -0.93 11.37
CA SER A 46 -1.62 -1.67 10.24
C SER A 46 -2.16 -0.78 9.13
N ARG A 47 -2.24 -1.35 7.92
CA ARG A 47 -2.83 -0.75 6.73
C ARG A 47 -3.44 -1.83 5.84
N VAL A 48 -4.50 -1.49 5.11
CA VAL A 48 -5.00 -2.33 4.03
C VAL A 48 -4.07 -2.21 2.82
N ALA A 49 -3.76 -3.35 2.20
CA ALA A 49 -2.89 -3.43 1.03
C ALA A 49 -3.39 -4.50 0.06
N ALA A 50 -2.94 -4.39 -1.20
CA ALA A 50 -3.09 -5.40 -2.22
C ALA A 50 -1.81 -6.23 -2.31
N ARG A 51 -1.87 -7.51 -1.97
CA ARG A 51 -0.75 -8.44 -2.06
C ARG A 51 -0.82 -9.23 -3.36
N THR A 52 0.21 -9.10 -4.19
CA THR A 52 0.35 -9.87 -5.44
C THR A 52 0.91 -11.26 -5.17
N ARG A 53 0.86 -12.14 -6.18
CA ARG A 53 1.29 -13.55 -6.06
C ARG A 53 2.77 -13.72 -5.67
N ASP A 54 3.60 -12.75 -5.99
CA ASP A 54 5.01 -12.65 -5.61
C ASP A 54 5.22 -12.25 -4.14
N GLY A 55 4.15 -11.98 -3.40
CA GLY A 55 4.18 -11.61 -1.98
C GLY A 55 4.40 -10.12 -1.71
N HIS A 56 4.61 -9.33 -2.76
CA HIS A 56 4.77 -7.88 -2.64
C HIS A 56 3.43 -7.23 -2.29
N GLY A 57 3.48 -6.26 -1.37
CA GLY A 57 2.30 -5.52 -0.95
C GLY A 57 2.32 -4.12 -1.55
N HIS A 58 1.23 -3.74 -2.18
CA HIS A 58 1.06 -2.45 -2.84
C HIS A 58 -0.15 -1.73 -2.24
N PRO A 59 -0.22 -0.40 -2.34
CA PRO A 59 -1.46 0.33 -2.04
C PRO A 59 -2.63 -0.23 -2.86
N VAL A 60 -3.82 -0.32 -2.26
CA VAL A 60 -5.04 -0.72 -2.97
C VAL A 60 -5.28 0.17 -4.20
N ARG A 61 -4.93 1.45 -4.10
CA ARG A 61 -5.03 2.43 -5.19
C ARG A 61 -4.14 2.16 -6.40
N SER A 62 -3.13 1.29 -6.28
CA SER A 62 -2.27 0.89 -7.40
C SER A 62 -2.98 -0.04 -8.39
N PHE A 63 -4.21 -0.47 -8.10
CA PHE A 63 -5.00 -1.34 -8.97
C PHE A 63 -6.40 -0.79 -9.25
N VAL A 64 -6.94 -1.22 -10.37
CA VAL A 64 -8.27 -0.92 -10.91
C VAL A 64 -8.94 -2.21 -11.42
N ASP A 65 -10.19 -2.10 -11.86
CA ASP A 65 -10.96 -3.21 -12.44
C ASP A 65 -11.05 -4.43 -11.50
N TRP A 66 -11.37 -4.16 -10.24
CA TRP A 66 -11.41 -5.16 -9.17
C TRP A 66 -12.57 -6.15 -9.36
N SER A 67 -12.26 -7.44 -9.22
CA SER A 67 -13.24 -8.53 -9.17
C SER A 67 -12.91 -9.46 -8.00
N CYS A 68 -13.75 -9.46 -6.98
CA CYS A 68 -13.57 -10.27 -5.76
C CYS A 68 -14.65 -11.35 -5.67
N GLU A 69 -14.39 -12.42 -4.92
CA GLU A 69 -15.36 -13.52 -4.72
C GLU A 69 -16.62 -13.04 -3.99
N GLU A 70 -16.47 -12.13 -3.01
CA GLU A 70 -17.58 -11.61 -2.22
C GLU A 70 -18.21 -10.36 -2.83
N GLU A 71 -19.54 -10.26 -2.76
CA GLU A 71 -20.30 -9.10 -3.22
C GLU A 71 -20.09 -7.86 -2.34
N LYS A 72 -19.85 -8.05 -1.03
CA LYS A 72 -19.53 -6.96 -0.10
C LYS A 72 -18.15 -7.17 0.49
N LEU A 73 -17.27 -6.18 0.32
CA LEU A 73 -15.98 -6.19 0.97
C LEU A 73 -16.15 -5.70 2.41
N ASP A 74 -15.49 -6.38 3.33
CA ASP A 74 -15.42 -6.01 4.74
C ASP A 74 -13.95 -5.90 5.10
N LEU A 75 -13.46 -4.66 5.19
CA LEU A 75 -12.08 -4.34 5.56
C LEU A 75 -11.93 -4.09 7.07
N SER A 76 -12.95 -4.44 7.86
CA SER A 76 -12.98 -4.18 9.30
C SER A 76 -11.84 -4.88 10.03
N VAL A 77 -11.31 -4.17 11.02
CA VAL A 77 -10.22 -4.66 11.90
C VAL A 77 -10.62 -5.93 12.65
N SER A 78 -11.91 -6.12 12.94
CA SER A 78 -12.44 -7.32 13.61
C SER A 78 -12.16 -8.62 12.87
N ARG A 79 -11.98 -8.58 11.53
CA ARG A 79 -11.65 -9.77 10.74
C ARG A 79 -10.23 -10.27 10.95
N CYS A 80 -9.37 -9.45 11.55
CA CYS A 80 -7.96 -9.74 11.80
C CYS A 80 -7.63 -9.69 13.30
N ALA A 81 -8.62 -9.96 14.16
CA ALA A 81 -8.46 -9.90 15.61
C ALA A 81 -7.43 -10.92 16.13
N GLU A 82 -7.18 -12.00 15.40
CA GLU A 82 -6.19 -13.03 15.69
C GLU A 82 -4.74 -12.51 15.64
N LEU A 83 -4.49 -11.42 14.91
CA LEU A 83 -3.19 -10.73 14.92
C LEU A 83 -2.98 -9.91 16.20
N GLY A 84 -3.94 -9.88 17.12
CA GLY A 84 -3.85 -9.13 18.37
C GLY A 84 -3.97 -7.62 18.18
N PRO A 85 -3.57 -6.81 19.17
CA PRO A 85 -3.76 -5.36 19.13
C PRO A 85 -2.76 -4.69 18.18
N PHE A 86 -3.28 -3.84 17.31
CA PHE A 86 -2.51 -2.95 16.45
C PHE A 86 -3.27 -1.64 16.25
N ASP A 87 -2.55 -0.57 15.94
CA ASP A 87 -3.16 0.70 15.60
C ASP A 87 -3.44 0.76 14.09
N PHE A 88 -4.47 1.51 13.71
CA PHE A 88 -4.88 1.68 12.32
C PHE A 88 -5.49 3.07 12.14
N THR A 89 -5.50 3.55 10.90
CA THR A 89 -5.98 4.88 10.57
C THR A 89 -7.31 4.75 9.84
N GLY A 90 -8.42 4.87 10.57
CA GLY A 90 -9.74 4.57 10.03
C GLY A 90 -10.12 5.33 8.75
N TYR A 91 -9.70 6.59 8.60
CA TYR A 91 -9.99 7.34 7.36
C TYR A 91 -9.26 6.78 6.13
N LEU A 92 -8.07 6.20 6.30
CA LEU A 92 -7.33 5.54 5.21
C LEU A 92 -8.04 4.25 4.80
N ASP A 93 -8.54 3.49 5.77
CA ASP A 93 -9.31 2.28 5.49
C ASP A 93 -10.61 2.62 4.74
N THR A 94 -11.33 3.69 5.14
CA THR A 94 -12.51 4.19 4.41
C THR A 94 -12.15 4.67 3.00
N GLU A 95 -10.99 5.29 2.84
CA GLU A 95 -10.47 5.74 1.55
C GLU A 95 -10.15 4.57 0.60
N ASP A 96 -9.63 3.46 1.12
CA ASP A 96 -9.38 2.23 0.39
C ASP A 96 -10.69 1.48 0.05
N GLU A 97 -11.65 1.43 0.99
CA GLU A 97 -13.01 0.91 0.73
C GLU A 97 -13.70 1.67 -0.40
N ASN A 98 -13.70 3.01 -0.34
CA ASN A 98 -14.29 3.85 -1.38
C ASN A 98 -13.63 3.62 -2.75
N HIS A 99 -12.31 3.43 -2.78
CA HIS A 99 -11.59 3.12 -4.03
C HIS A 99 -12.02 1.78 -4.60
N LEU A 100 -12.09 0.74 -3.76
CA LEU A 100 -12.54 -0.59 -4.16
C LEU A 100 -13.97 -0.57 -4.69
N ASP A 101 -14.88 0.16 -4.04
CA ASP A 101 -16.26 0.30 -4.49
C ASP A 101 -16.37 1.09 -5.80
N ALA A 102 -15.56 2.13 -5.98
CA ALA A 102 -15.54 2.94 -7.21
C ALA A 102 -14.94 2.19 -8.41
N HIS A 103 -13.93 1.35 -8.17
CA HIS A 103 -13.18 0.62 -9.20
C HIS A 103 -13.51 -0.87 -9.27
N ARG A 104 -14.54 -1.32 -8.56
CA ARG A 104 -15.14 -2.63 -8.78
C ARG A 104 -15.64 -2.69 -10.21
N ALA A 105 -15.21 -3.73 -10.92
CA ALA A 105 -15.68 -3.99 -12.25
C ALA A 105 -17.21 -4.14 -12.19
N ARG A 106 -17.94 -3.12 -12.64
CA ARG A 106 -19.31 -3.30 -13.13
C ARG A 106 -19.13 -4.14 -14.39
N ALA A 107 -19.11 -5.46 -14.25
CA ALA A 107 -18.61 -6.40 -15.24
C ALA A 107 -18.78 -5.98 -16.72
N PRO A 108 -17.86 -6.41 -17.58
CA PRO A 108 -18.33 -7.31 -18.63
C PRO A 108 -17.81 -8.71 -18.32
N ARG A 109 -18.71 -9.68 -18.35
CA ARG A 109 -18.36 -11.08 -18.61
C ARG A 109 -17.64 -11.12 -19.97
N GLY A 110 -16.32 -10.87 -20.02
CA GLY A 110 -15.54 -10.89 -21.25
C GLY A 110 -14.66 -9.67 -21.54
N GLY A 111 -14.01 -9.06 -20.55
CA GLY A 111 -12.83 -8.23 -20.82
C GLY A 111 -11.65 -9.09 -21.31
N GLU A 112 -10.78 -8.54 -22.16
CA GLU A 112 -9.63 -9.26 -22.71
C GLU A 112 -8.81 -9.93 -21.59
N PRO A 113 -8.53 -11.25 -21.67
CA PRO A 113 -7.94 -12.05 -20.59
C PRO A 113 -6.46 -11.77 -20.29
N GLY A 114 -5.93 -10.59 -20.62
CA GLY A 114 -4.49 -10.30 -20.60
C GLY A 114 -3.94 -9.73 -19.29
N ASP A 115 -4.65 -8.78 -18.66
CA ASP A 115 -3.98 -7.84 -17.73
C ASP A 115 -4.47 -7.90 -16.28
N ALA A 116 -5.48 -8.73 -15.98
CA ALA A 116 -5.93 -8.92 -14.61
C ALA A 116 -5.05 -9.98 -13.92
N GLU A 117 -4.43 -9.62 -12.79
CA GLU A 117 -3.63 -10.52 -11.98
C GLU A 117 -4.34 -10.90 -10.67
N PRO A 118 -4.12 -12.12 -10.14
CA PRO A 118 -4.61 -12.49 -8.82
C PRO A 118 -3.96 -11.63 -7.73
N VAL A 119 -4.79 -11.04 -6.88
CA VAL A 119 -4.38 -10.23 -5.74
C VAL A 119 -5.18 -10.60 -4.49
N GLU A 120 -4.54 -10.53 -3.34
CA GLU A 120 -5.21 -10.66 -2.05
C GLU A 120 -5.30 -9.28 -1.40
N ILE A 121 -6.50 -8.87 -1.02
CA ILE A 121 -6.64 -7.71 -0.14
C ILE A 121 -6.31 -8.20 1.26
N VAL A 122 -5.27 -7.62 1.85
CA VAL A 122 -4.76 -8.00 3.17
C VAL A 122 -4.78 -6.80 4.10
N ARG A 123 -4.94 -7.06 5.39
CA ARG A 123 -4.49 -6.13 6.42
C ARG A 123 -3.07 -6.51 6.80
N ARG A 124 -2.12 -5.66 6.43
CA ARG A 124 -0.72 -5.81 6.79
C ARG A 124 -0.46 -5.12 8.11
N VAL A 125 0.15 -5.82 9.05
CA VAL A 125 0.54 -5.33 10.36
C VAL A 125 2.06 -5.32 10.44
N TRP A 126 2.64 -4.16 10.76
CA TRP A 126 4.05 -4.00 11.06
C TRP A 126 4.25 -3.92 12.56
N ARG A 127 5.12 -4.77 13.11
CA ARG A 127 5.55 -4.72 14.50
C ARG A 127 6.96 -4.17 14.62
N LEU A 128 7.07 -3.07 15.34
CA LEU A 128 8.32 -2.42 15.68
C LEU A 128 8.90 -3.08 16.93
N LYS A 129 10.13 -3.58 16.82
CA LYS A 129 10.88 -4.10 17.97
C LYS A 129 11.60 -2.95 18.68
N GLU A 130 11.94 -3.17 19.94
CA GLU A 130 12.81 -2.24 20.69
C GLU A 130 14.22 -2.17 20.10
N GLN A 131 14.67 -3.26 19.49
CA GLN A 131 15.97 -3.33 18.82
C GLN A 131 15.87 -2.80 17.39
N ALA A 132 16.86 -2.02 16.98
CA ALA A 132 16.95 -1.51 15.63
C ALA A 132 17.01 -2.66 14.61
N GLY A 133 16.15 -2.60 13.60
CA GLY A 133 16.04 -3.63 12.57
C GLY A 133 14.78 -3.44 11.72
N PRO A 134 14.60 -4.28 10.68
CA PRO A 134 13.36 -4.28 9.91
C PRO A 134 12.19 -4.68 10.82
N PRO A 135 10.99 -4.11 10.61
CA PRO A 135 9.80 -4.52 11.34
C PRO A 135 9.45 -5.98 11.01
N GLU A 136 8.83 -6.67 11.96
CA GLU A 136 8.11 -7.90 11.64
C GLU A 136 6.84 -7.54 10.87
N VAL A 137 6.54 -8.31 9.83
CA VAL A 137 5.37 -8.09 8.97
C VAL A 137 4.49 -9.31 9.04
N GLU A 138 3.23 -9.12 9.39
CA GLU A 138 2.20 -10.15 9.43
C GLU A 138 1.02 -9.70 8.57
N ASP A 139 0.48 -10.59 7.74
CA ASP A 139 -0.64 -10.31 6.86
C ASP A 139 -1.85 -11.14 7.26
N CYS A 140 -3.01 -10.50 7.43
CA CYS A 140 -4.32 -11.14 7.53
C CYS A 140 -5.06 -10.98 6.20
N VAL A 141 -5.43 -12.07 5.55
CA VAL A 141 -6.14 -12.05 4.27
C VAL A 141 -7.61 -11.70 4.50
N LEU A 142 -8.06 -10.59 3.92
CA LEU A 142 -9.44 -10.13 3.99
C LEU A 142 -10.26 -10.66 2.82
N HIS A 143 -9.72 -10.55 1.59
CA HIS A 143 -10.42 -10.96 0.38
C HIS A 143 -9.46 -11.47 -0.69
N ARG A 144 -9.97 -12.33 -1.57
CA ARG A 144 -9.28 -12.79 -2.77
C ARG A 144 -9.95 -12.19 -3.99
N CYS A 145 -9.14 -11.54 -4.82
CA CYS A 145 -9.61 -10.80 -5.97
C CYS A 145 -8.70 -11.04 -7.17
N THR A 146 -9.14 -10.56 -8.32
CA THR A 146 -8.30 -10.22 -9.46
C THR A 146 -8.42 -8.73 -9.70
N ALA A 147 -7.31 -8.10 -10.05
CA ALA A 147 -7.30 -6.68 -10.39
C ALA A 147 -6.23 -6.40 -11.44
N ARG A 148 -6.36 -5.27 -12.14
CA ARG A 148 -5.37 -4.81 -13.11
C ARG A 148 -4.56 -3.68 -12.48
N ARG A 149 -3.25 -3.66 -12.65
CA ARG A 149 -2.45 -2.50 -12.22
C ARG A 149 -2.88 -1.25 -12.97
N ALA A 150 -3.01 -0.15 -12.23
CA ALA A 150 -3.16 1.15 -12.84
C ALA A 150 -1.86 1.47 -13.62
N SER A 151 -1.98 1.89 -14.86
CA SER A 151 -0.82 2.39 -15.60
C SER A 151 -0.27 3.64 -14.89
N PRO A 152 1.05 3.77 -14.74
CA PRO A 152 1.70 4.91 -14.09
C PRO A 152 1.48 6.23 -14.83
#